data_AF-A0AAJ2B9M1-F1
#
_entry.id   AF-A0AAJ2B9M1-F1
#
_cell.length_a   1.000
_cell.length_b   1.000
_cell.length_c   1.000
_cell.angle_alpha   90.00
_cell.angle_beta   90.00
_cell.angle_gamma   90.00
#
_symmetry.space_group_name_H-M   'P 1'
#
loop_
_entity.id
_entity.type
_entity.pdbx_description
1 polymer ?
#
loop_
_entity_poly.entity_id
_entity_poly.type
_entity_poly.pdbx_seq_one_letter_code
_entity_poly.pdbx_strand_id
1 'polypeptide(L)'
;MRAITAFSLGATVVAMLAATPLQAAQCGNTSAGFGNWVQSFKQEAAGRGVSQAVLDRAFSNVTYNQATIRADRGQHSFKLSFDQFMQKRGGQAIISRAARQ
;
A
#
# COMPACT_ATOMS: atom_id res chain seq x y z
N MET A 1 16.50 -51.06 18.64
CA MET A 1 15.22 -50.38 18.36
C MET A 1 14.97 -49.32 19.42
N ARG A 2 14.40 -48.16 19.03
CA ARG A 2 13.95 -47.03 19.88
C ARG A 2 14.93 -45.87 20.08
N ALA A 3 15.14 -45.08 19.04
CA ALA A 3 15.54 -43.67 19.17
C ALA A 3 15.17 -42.83 17.92
N ILE A 4 14.02 -43.09 17.29
CA ILE A 4 13.59 -42.32 16.09
C ILE A 4 12.28 -41.54 16.35
N THR A 5 11.57 -41.79 17.45
CA THR A 5 10.22 -41.21 17.67
C THR A 5 10.18 -39.80 18.27
N ALA A 6 11.30 -39.21 18.70
CA ALA A 6 11.29 -37.93 19.42
C ALA A 6 11.46 -36.68 18.52
N PHE A 7 11.95 -36.82 17.28
CA PHE A 7 12.13 -35.68 16.37
C PHE A 7 10.85 -35.31 15.58
N SER A 8 9.85 -36.20 15.59
CA SER A 8 8.64 -36.06 14.76
C SER A 8 7.55 -35.17 15.39
N LEU A 9 7.58 -34.95 16.71
CA LEU A 9 6.57 -34.14 17.41
C LEU A 9 6.81 -32.64 17.29
N GLY A 10 8.07 -32.19 17.26
CA GLY A 10 8.42 -30.77 17.14
C GLY A 10 8.07 -30.16 15.78
N ALA A 11 8.30 -30.91 14.69
CA ALA A 11 7.96 -30.46 13.33
C ALA A 11 6.45 -30.31 13.11
N THR A 12 5.65 -31.15 13.78
CA THR A 12 4.19 -31.15 13.63
C THR A 12 3.53 -29.93 14.32
N VAL A 13 4.06 -29.49 15.46
CA VAL A 13 3.54 -28.31 16.18
C VAL A 13 3.87 -27.01 15.42
N VAL A 14 5.07 -26.86 14.88
CA VAL A 14 5.44 -25.69 14.07
C VAL A 14 4.59 -25.58 12.80
N ALA A 15 4.27 -26.72 12.16
CA ALA A 15 3.39 -26.75 10.99
C ALA A 15 1.94 -26.35 11.31
N MET A 16 1.44 -26.65 12.52
CA MET A 16 0.09 -26.24 12.95
C MET A 16 0.00 -24.74 13.28
N LEU A 17 1.08 -24.12 13.80
CA LEU A 17 1.11 -22.66 14.03
C LEU A 17 1.29 -21.86 12.73
N ALA A 18 1.85 -22.46 11.67
CA ALA A 18 2.00 -21.80 10.37
C ALA A 18 0.69 -21.74 9.56
N ALA A 19 -0.36 -22.43 9.99
CA ALA A 19 -1.65 -22.52 9.27
C ALA A 19 -2.67 -21.46 9.68
N THR A 20 -2.27 -20.35 10.30
CA THR A 20 -3.19 -19.23 10.54
C THR A 20 -3.49 -18.54 9.22
N PRO A 21 -4.76 -18.50 8.77
CA PRO A 21 -5.11 -17.80 7.53
C PRO A 21 -4.75 -16.33 7.69
N LEU A 22 -3.88 -15.83 6.80
CA LEU A 22 -3.57 -14.42 6.73
C LEU A 22 -4.81 -13.69 6.18
N GLN A 23 -5.62 -13.14 7.07
CA GLN A 23 -6.77 -12.31 6.71
C GLN A 23 -6.21 -11.02 6.11
N ALA A 24 -6.21 -10.94 4.78
CA ALA A 24 -5.94 -9.67 4.11
C ALA A 24 -7.02 -8.67 4.52
N ALA A 25 -6.63 -7.43 4.80
CA ALA A 25 -7.60 -6.38 5.04
C ALA A 25 -8.51 -6.24 3.81
N GLN A 26 -9.82 -6.35 4.02
CA GLN A 26 -10.79 -6.18 2.94
C GLN A 26 -10.77 -4.70 2.51
N CYS A 27 -10.42 -4.43 1.24
CA CYS A 27 -10.47 -3.08 0.70
C CYS A 27 -11.94 -2.60 0.59
N GLY A 28 -12.24 -1.47 1.22
CA GLY A 28 -13.55 -0.84 1.11
C GLY A 28 -13.79 -0.23 -0.27
N ASN A 29 -15.03 -0.29 -0.76
CA ASN A 29 -15.44 0.38 -2.00
C ASN A 29 -16.08 1.76 -1.79
N THR A 30 -16.25 2.17 -0.54
CA THR A 30 -16.92 3.40 -0.13
C THR A 30 -16.13 4.10 0.97
N SER A 31 -16.61 5.26 1.40
CA SER A 31 -16.04 6.03 2.52
C SER A 31 -16.30 5.41 3.90
N ALA A 32 -17.13 4.37 4.02
CA ALA A 32 -17.61 3.85 5.30
C ALA A 32 -16.48 3.44 6.27
N GLY A 33 -15.36 2.93 5.76
CA GLY A 33 -14.21 2.53 6.58
C GLY A 33 -13.19 3.63 6.88
N PHE A 34 -13.33 4.82 6.28
CA PHE A 34 -12.27 5.83 6.28
C PHE A 34 -11.98 6.39 7.68
N GLY A 35 -13.02 6.72 8.45
CA GLY A 35 -12.84 7.25 9.81
C GLY A 35 -12.13 6.26 10.73
N ASN A 36 -12.52 4.99 10.68
CA ASN A 36 -11.87 3.93 11.46
C ASN A 36 -10.40 3.76 11.05
N TRP A 37 -10.13 3.78 9.74
CA TRP A 37 -8.75 3.74 9.23
C TRP A 37 -7.90 4.91 9.72
N VAL A 38 -8.43 6.15 9.71
CA VAL A 38 -7.70 7.32 10.21
C VAL A 38 -7.30 7.13 11.67
N GLN A 39 -8.21 6.63 12.53
CA GLN A 39 -7.91 6.41 13.94
C GLN A 39 -6.84 5.34 14.14
N SER A 40 -6.96 4.19 13.47
CA SER A 40 -5.96 3.12 13.52
C SER A 40 -4.60 3.59 13.00
N PHE A 41 -4.58 4.38 11.92
CA PHE A 41 -3.35 4.91 11.35
C PHE A 41 -2.67 5.93 12.27
N LYS A 42 -3.42 6.81 12.94
CA LYS A 42 -2.85 7.74 13.94
C LYS A 42 -2.17 6.96 15.08
N GLN A 43 -2.75 5.86 15.53
CA GLN A 43 -2.15 5.01 16.56
C GLN A 43 -0.85 4.36 16.07
N GLU A 44 -0.86 3.81 14.85
CA GLU A 44 0.34 3.24 14.24
C GLU A 44 1.46 4.29 14.10
N ALA A 45 1.13 5.46 13.56
CA ALA A 45 2.08 6.55 13.35
C ALA A 45 2.65 7.08 14.68
N ALA A 46 1.82 7.19 15.72
CA ALA A 46 2.29 7.53 17.07
C ALA A 46 3.26 6.48 17.62
N GLY A 47 2.98 5.19 17.43
CA GLY A 47 3.87 4.09 17.80
C GLY A 47 5.22 4.11 17.04
N ARG A 48 5.27 4.78 15.88
CA ARG A 48 6.48 5.00 15.09
C ARG A 48 7.18 6.34 15.40
N GLY A 49 6.75 7.06 16.43
CA GLY A 49 7.40 8.29 16.91
C GLY A 49 6.86 9.59 16.31
N VAL A 50 5.75 9.58 15.57
CA VAL A 50 5.11 10.83 15.11
C VAL A 50 4.42 11.51 16.30
N SER A 51 4.75 12.78 16.57
CA SER A 51 4.16 13.52 17.68
C SER A 51 2.65 13.73 17.51
N GLN A 52 1.91 13.76 18.61
CA GLN A 52 0.47 13.99 18.60
C GLN A 52 0.09 15.32 17.94
N ALA A 53 0.87 16.39 18.19
CA ALA A 53 0.65 17.69 17.57
C ALA A 53 0.72 17.65 16.04
N VAL A 54 1.63 16.85 15.47
CA VAL A 54 1.73 16.64 14.02
C VAL A 54 0.52 15.85 13.51
N LEU A 55 0.12 14.78 14.20
CA LEU A 55 -1.03 13.97 13.82
C LEU A 55 -2.33 14.78 13.85
N ASP A 56 -2.54 15.58 14.88
CA ASP A 56 -3.74 16.41 15.00
C ASP A 56 -3.80 17.49 13.93
N ARG A 57 -2.66 18.15 13.65
CA ARG A 57 -2.57 19.14 12.58
C ARG A 57 -2.83 18.51 11.21
N ALA A 58 -2.13 17.41 10.90
CA ALA A 58 -2.20 16.74 9.60
C ALA A 58 -3.58 16.16 9.30
N PHE A 59 -4.28 15.64 10.31
CA PHE A 59 -5.59 15.00 10.13
C PHE A 59 -6.79 15.90 10.46
N SER A 60 -6.58 17.16 10.85
CA SER A 60 -7.64 18.10 11.27
C SER A 60 -8.80 18.26 10.28
N ASN A 61 -8.54 18.16 8.98
CA ASN A 61 -9.54 18.37 7.91
C ASN A 61 -9.47 17.29 6.83
N VAL A 62 -8.93 16.11 7.16
CA VAL A 62 -8.79 15.01 6.22
C VAL A 62 -10.14 14.34 6.00
N THR A 63 -10.54 14.19 4.73
CA THR A 63 -11.77 13.54 4.33
C THR A 63 -11.51 12.50 3.25
N TYR A 64 -12.46 11.59 3.06
CA TYR A 64 -12.37 10.58 2.01
C TYR A 64 -12.41 11.25 0.63
N ASN A 65 -11.29 11.21 -0.11
CA ASN A 65 -11.18 11.88 -1.40
C ASN A 65 -11.59 10.96 -2.57
N GLN A 66 -12.82 11.13 -3.04
CA GLN A 66 -13.35 10.36 -4.18
C GLN A 66 -12.60 10.61 -5.49
N ALA A 67 -12.04 11.80 -5.72
CA ALA A 67 -11.28 12.08 -6.94
C ALA A 67 -9.98 11.26 -6.97
N THR A 68 -9.26 11.18 -5.85
CA THR A 68 -8.06 10.33 -5.72
C THR A 68 -8.40 8.86 -5.93
N ILE A 69 -9.45 8.34 -5.29
CA ILE A 69 -9.86 6.94 -5.43
C ILE A 69 -10.26 6.60 -6.88
N ARG A 70 -10.96 7.52 -7.56
CA ARG A 70 -11.31 7.34 -8.98
C ARG A 70 -10.07 7.36 -9.87
N ALA A 71 -9.11 8.23 -9.61
CA ALA A 71 -7.86 8.29 -10.35
C ALA A 71 -7.05 6.99 -10.18
N ASP A 72 -6.95 6.48 -8.95
CA ASP A 72 -6.26 5.22 -8.64
C ASP A 72 -6.89 4.02 -9.37
N ARG A 73 -8.21 3.87 -9.25
CA ARG A 73 -8.97 2.80 -9.93
C ARG A 73 -8.98 2.94 -11.45
N GLY A 74 -8.89 4.16 -11.93
CA GLY A 74 -8.87 4.53 -13.34
C GLY A 74 -7.47 4.52 -13.96
N GLN A 75 -6.44 3.98 -13.29
CA GLN A 75 -5.08 3.84 -13.84
C GLN A 75 -5.02 2.81 -14.97
N HIS A 76 -5.68 3.12 -16.08
CA HIS A 76 -5.56 2.38 -17.31
C HIS A 76 -4.34 2.89 -18.08
N SER A 77 -3.34 2.02 -18.27
CA SER A 77 -2.19 2.33 -19.11
C SER A 77 -2.62 2.68 -20.53
N PHE A 78 -1.87 3.57 -21.17
CA PHE A 78 -2.11 3.91 -22.56
C PHE A 78 -1.80 2.72 -23.47
N LYS A 79 -2.66 2.48 -24.46
CA LYS A 79 -2.36 1.58 -25.58
C LYS A 79 -1.90 2.45 -26.75
N LEU A 80 -0.62 2.82 -26.74
CA LEU A 80 0.00 3.67 -27.75
C LEU A 80 1.17 2.93 -28.40
N SER A 81 1.47 3.27 -29.65
CA SER A 81 2.79 2.94 -30.20
C SER A 81 3.88 3.70 -29.43
N PHE A 82 5.13 3.26 -29.57
CA PHE A 82 6.26 3.95 -28.96
C PHE A 82 6.32 5.43 -29.34
N ASP A 83 6.14 5.76 -30.63
CA ASP A 83 6.20 7.14 -31.10
C ASP A 83 5.09 8.01 -30.50
N GLN A 84 3.86 7.47 -30.45
CA GLN A 84 2.73 8.16 -29.82
C GLN A 84 2.95 8.37 -28.31
N PHE A 85 3.56 7.40 -27.64
CA PHE A 85 3.94 7.53 -26.24
C PHE A 85 5.00 8.62 -26.06
N MET A 86 6.05 8.64 -26.89
CA MET A 86 7.10 9.64 -26.85
C MET A 86 6.56 11.04 -27.11
N GLN A 87 5.62 11.18 -28.04
CA GLN A 87 4.92 12.44 -28.27
C GLN A 87 4.09 12.86 -27.05
N LYS A 88 3.25 11.96 -26.51
CA LYS A 88 2.38 12.24 -25.35
C LYS A 88 3.15 12.59 -24.09
N ARG A 89 4.30 11.96 -23.86
CA ARG A 89 5.16 12.19 -22.68
C ARG A 89 6.16 13.32 -22.88
N GLY A 90 6.20 13.95 -24.06
CA GLY A 90 7.08 15.09 -24.34
C GLY A 90 8.56 14.72 -24.47
N GLY A 91 8.88 13.55 -25.04
CA GLY A 91 10.25 13.04 -25.13
C GLY A 91 11.23 14.03 -25.76
N GLN A 92 10.85 14.69 -26.86
CA GLN A 92 11.69 15.71 -27.52
C GLN A 92 11.93 16.94 -26.62
N ALA A 93 10.92 17.36 -25.85
CA ALA A 93 11.08 18.46 -24.90
C ALA A 93 12.06 18.11 -23.77
N ILE A 94 12.04 16.85 -23.31
CA ILE A 94 12.99 16.35 -22.30
C ILE A 94 14.42 16.32 -22.88
N ILE A 95 14.60 15.75 -24.07
CA ILE A 95 15.90 15.66 -24.75
C ILE A 95 16.50 17.06 -24.99
N SER A 96 15.71 17.98 -25.55
CA SER A 96 16.15 19.35 -25.79
C SER A 96 16.45 20.14 -24.51
N ARG A 97 15.82 19.81 -23.38
CA ARG A 97 16.18 20.39 -22.08
C ARG A 97 17.50 19.85 -21.58
N ALA A 98 17.72 18.53 -21.68
CA ALA A 98 18.97 17.90 -21.27
C ALA A 98 20.16 18.38 -22.12
N ALA A 99 19.98 18.56 -23.43
CA ALA A 99 21.05 19.04 -24.32
C ALA A 99 21.44 20.52 -24.10
N ARG A 100 20.66 21.27 -23.31
CA ARG A 100 20.95 22.66 -22.93
C ARG A 100 21.63 22.79 -21.56
N GLN A 101 21.76 21.70 -20.82
CA GLN A 101 22.45 21.63 -19.53
C GLN A 101 23.84 21.05 -19.74
#